data_AF-C7G6Z1-F1
#
_entry.id   AF-C7G6Z1-F1
#
_cell.length_a   1.000
_cell.length_b   1.000
_cell.length_c   1.000
_cell.angle_alpha   90.00
_cell.angle_beta   90.00
_cell.angle_gamma   90.00
#
_symmetry.space_group_name_H-M   'P 1'
#
loop_
_entity.id
_entity.type
_entity.pdbx_description
1 polymer ?
#
loop_
_entity_poly.entity_id
_entity_poly.type
_entity_poly.pdbx_seq_one_letter_code
_entity_poly.pdbx_strand_id
1 'polypeptide(L)' 'EQGFMPVYERQEITDDLHETCGFRTDYQFITKRKMKGIQKKSKRR' A
#
# COMPACT_ATOMS: atom_id res chain seq x y z
N GLU A 1 -11.49 -5.36 13.59
CA GLU A 1 -10.32 -4.74 12.95
C GLU A 1 -10.60 -4.57 11.46
N GLN A 2 -10.79 -3.34 10.98
CA GLN A 2 -11.04 -3.08 9.55
C GLN A 2 -9.69 -2.94 8.84
N GLY A 3 -9.35 -3.93 8.01
CA GLY A 3 -8.23 -3.85 7.07
C GLY A 3 -8.45 -2.77 6.02
N PHE A 4 -7.37 -2.31 5.40
CA PHE A 4 -7.43 -1.34 4.31
C PHE A 4 -7.71 -2.09 3.01
N MET A 5 -8.89 -1.88 2.42
CA MET A 5 -9.26 -2.45 1.12
C MET A 5 -8.88 -1.46 0.02
N PRO A 6 -8.09 -1.86 -1.00
CA PRO A 6 -7.77 -0.98 -2.11
C PRO A 6 -9.05 -0.66 -2.91
N VAL A 7 -9.25 0.62 -3.22
CA VAL A 7 -10.35 1.10 -4.09
C VAL A 7 -9.80 1.55 -5.45
N TYR A 8 -8.53 1.27 -5.72
CA TYR A 8 -7.84 1.64 -6.96
C TYR A 8 -7.54 0.39 -7.79
N GLU A 9 -7.55 0.56 -9.10
CA GLU A 9 -7.12 -0.46 -10.05
C GLU A 9 -5.59 -0.51 -10.12
N ARG A 10 -5.05 -1.71 -10.41
CA ARG A 10 -3.60 -1.88 -10.61
C ARG A 10 -3.15 -1.10 -11.85
N GLN A 11 -2.19 -0.21 -11.64
CA GLN A 11 -1.50 0.56 -12.66
C GLN A 11 0.02 0.43 -12.45
N GLU A 12 0.82 0.75 -13.47
CA GLU A 12 2.30 0.71 -13.41
C GLU A 12 2.83 1.48 -12.18
N ILE A 13 2.25 2.65 -11.89
CA ILE A 13 2.60 3.46 -10.71
C ILE A 13 2.34 2.74 -9.37
N THR A 14 1.32 1.89 -9.32
CA THR A 14 0.96 1.15 -8.10
C THR A 14 1.78 -0.12 -7.97
N ASP A 15 2.20 -0.72 -9.09
CA ASP A 15 3.14 -1.85 -9.09
C ASP A 15 4.53 -1.38 -8.63
N ASP A 16 5.01 -0.23 -9.11
CA ASP A 16 6.25 0.39 -8.62
C ASP A 16 6.19 0.69 -7.11
N LEU A 17 5.03 1.16 -6.64
CA LEU A 17 4.78 1.40 -5.21
C LEU A 17 4.79 0.09 -4.40
N HIS A 18 4.15 -0.96 -4.93
CA HIS A 18 4.08 -2.28 -4.30
C HIS A 18 5.47 -2.93 -4.22
N GLU A 19 6.28 -2.80 -5.28
CA GLU A 19 7.66 -3.30 -5.33
C GLU A 19 8.54 -2.53 -4.33
N THR A 20 8.53 -1.21 -4.38
CA THR A 20 9.35 -0.34 -3.52
C THR A 20 9.01 -0.52 -2.04
N CYS A 21 7.73 -0.69 -1.71
CA CYS A 21 7.28 -0.78 -0.32
C CYS A 21 7.07 -2.21 0.18
N GLY A 22 7.21 -3.22 -0.68
CA GLY A 22 7.10 -4.65 -0.33
C GLY A 22 5.73 -5.06 0.19
N PHE A 23 4.64 -4.52 -0.36
CA PHE A 23 3.28 -4.89 0.01
C PHE A 23 2.41 -5.16 -1.22
N ARG A 24 1.46 -6.10 -1.09
CA ARG A 24 0.43 -6.37 -2.09
C ARG A 24 -0.95 -6.21 -1.46
N THR A 25 -1.68 -5.20 -1.89
CA THR A 25 -3.04 -4.90 -1.38
C THR A 25 -4.11 -5.88 -1.85
N ASP A 26 -3.82 -6.71 -2.86
CA ASP A 26 -4.80 -7.62 -3.48
C ASP A 26 -5.00 -8.92 -2.70
N TYR A 27 -4.01 -9.32 -1.89
CA TYR A 27 -4.02 -10.59 -1.15
C TYR A 27 -3.85 -10.42 0.37
N GLN A 28 -3.52 -9.21 0.83
CA GLN A 28 -3.31 -8.96 2.26
C GLN A 28 -4.09 -7.73 2.71
N PHE A 29 -4.92 -7.93 3.74
CA PHE A 29 -5.49 -6.83 4.50
C PHE A 29 -4.37 -6.09 5.23
N ILE A 30 -4.06 -4.89 4.73
CA ILE A 30 -3.06 -4.03 5.36
C ILE A 30 -3.69 -3.35 6.57
N THR A 31 -3.03 -3.38 7.72
CA THR A 31 -3.48 -2.62 8.88
C THR A 31 -3.27 -1.13 8.67
N LYS A 32 -4.13 -0.28 9.27
CA LYS A 32 -4.03 1.19 9.16
C LYS A 32 -2.63 1.73 9.53
N ARG A 33 -1.93 1.07 10.46
CA ARG A 33 -0.56 1.43 10.88
C ARG A 33 0.45 1.20 9.76
N LYS A 34 0.39 0.05 9.08
CA LYS A 34 1.28 -0.28 7.97
C LYS A 34 1.03 0.65 6.76
N MET A 35 -0.22 0.97 6.47
CA MET A 35 -0.59 1.96 5.43
C MET A 35 -0.02 3.36 5.70
N LYS A 36 -0.06 3.84 6.95
CA LYS A 36 0.59 5.11 7.33
C LYS A 36 2.11 5.06 7.12
N GLY A 37 2.76 3.92 7.37
CA GLY A 37 4.19 3.74 7.11
C GLY A 37 4.53 3.80 5.63
N ILE A 38 3.71 3.15 4.79
CA ILE A 38 3.82 3.21 3.32
C ILE A 38 3.68 4.65 2.82
N GLN A 39 2.67 5.38 3.29
CA GLN A 39 2.47 6.78 2.91
C GLN A 39 3.65 7.68 3.29
N LYS A 40 4.30 7.45 4.44
CA LYS A 40 5.52 8.18 4.82
C LYS A 40 6.69 7.88 3.89
N LYS A 41 6.93 6.59 3.59
CA LYS A 41 7.98 6.15 2.66
C LYS A 41 7.77 6.72 1.24
N SER A 42 6.54 6.65 0.73
CA SER A 42 6.16 7.18 -0.58
C SER A 42 6.36 8.69 -0.67
N LYS A 43 6.04 9.43 0.40
CA LYS A 43 6.25 10.89 0.48
C LYS A 43 7.69 11.31 0.79
N ARG A 44 8.63 10.36 0.93
CA ARG A 44 10.04 10.57 1.31
C ARG A 44 10.20 11.53 2.51
N ARG A 45 9.32 11.43 3.52
CA ARG A 45 9.30 12.29 4.71
C ARG A 45 9.51 11.48 5.99
#